data_AF-A0A0D9QUB8-F1
#
_entry.id   AF-A0A0D9QUB8-F1
#
_cell.length_a   1.000
_cell.length_b   1.000
_cell.length_c   1.000
_cell.angle_alpha   90.00
_cell.angle_beta   90.00
_cell.angle_gamma   90.00
#
_symmetry.space_group_name_H-M   'P 1'
#
loop_
_entity.id
_entity.type
_entity.pdbx_description
1 polymer ?
#
loop_
_entity_poly.entity_id
_entity_poly.type
_entity_poly.pdbx_seq_one_letter_code
_entity_poly.pdbx_strand_id
1 'polypeptide(L)'
;MNSSRKYNYRWLYLFANLCVTFFCGSTFVSKYDANVVKTFCEEQSCQREHVFGRILAQAGVQGVLSARNELMNFRRRSIYSNMDRLMDCLFRGFLDTLMWYTEEFYKSDGSVGANNNAMIEKIIRTQMYAEGVTLSNRTVTNEVIRTKERHDEIAAQGTTSEVVKRMMKMYELENNLSKETMKKVTAPNRTESIHDILNTEKIKLKIKKKLVTFPYTYNDAIIDSVSSRIIGRVTDISKDENIM
;
A
#
# COMPACT_ATOMS: atom_id res chain seq x y z
N MET A 1 18.44 14.99 50.40
CA MET A 1 17.25 14.17 50.08
C MET A 1 17.67 13.09 49.11
N ASN A 2 17.69 11.83 49.56
CA ASN A 2 18.05 10.66 48.78
C ASN A 2 16.87 10.21 47.90
N SER A 3 17.09 9.99 46.60
CA SER A 3 16.25 9.14 45.77
C SER A 3 17.13 8.24 44.90
N SER A 4 17.27 6.98 45.32
CA SER A 4 18.05 5.98 44.60
C SER A 4 17.29 5.48 43.38
N ARG A 5 17.80 5.72 42.18
CA ARG A 5 17.42 4.99 40.96
C ARG A 5 18.08 3.61 40.99
N LYS A 6 17.41 2.61 41.56
CA LYS A 6 17.76 1.19 41.33
C LYS A 6 17.08 0.74 40.03
N TYR A 7 17.82 0.84 38.93
CA TYR A 7 17.42 0.26 37.64
C TYR A 7 17.41 -1.27 37.73
N ASN A 8 16.31 -1.88 37.27
CA ASN A 8 16.04 -3.31 37.30
C ASN A 8 16.85 -4.08 36.23
N TYR A 9 18.15 -4.26 36.46
CA TYR A 9 19.06 -5.00 35.57
C TYR A 9 18.66 -6.48 35.37
N ARG A 10 17.90 -7.06 36.31
CA ARG A 10 17.42 -8.46 36.21
C ARG A 10 16.42 -8.71 35.08
N TRP A 11 15.61 -7.71 34.72
CA TRP A 11 14.57 -7.88 33.69
C TRP A 11 15.15 -7.80 32.28
N LEU A 12 16.10 -6.88 32.04
CA LEU A 12 16.83 -6.78 30.77
C LEU A 12 17.68 -8.03 30.48
N TYR A 13 18.28 -8.64 31.50
CA TYR A 13 19.10 -9.85 31.34
C TYR A 13 18.26 -11.09 31.00
N LEU A 14 17.02 -11.17 31.51
CA LEU A 14 16.09 -12.25 31.18
C LEU A 14 15.58 -12.14 29.74
N PHE A 15 15.27 -10.93 29.26
CA PHE A 15 14.87 -10.72 27.86
C PHE A 15 16.02 -11.00 26.88
N ALA A 16 17.25 -10.61 27.21
CA ALA A 16 18.42 -10.89 26.37
C ALA A 16 18.70 -12.39 26.23
N ASN A 17 18.58 -13.17 27.30
CA ASN A 17 18.78 -14.63 27.25
C ASN A 17 17.66 -15.37 26.49
N LEU A 18 16.41 -14.88 26.55
CA LEU A 18 15.29 -15.46 25.82
C LEU A 18 15.45 -15.29 24.29
N CYS A 19 16.06 -14.20 23.84
CA CYS A 19 16.34 -13.94 22.43
C CYS A 19 17.44 -14.84 21.86
N VAL A 20 18.46 -15.17 22.66
CA VAL A 20 19.58 -16.04 22.23
C VAL A 20 19.15 -17.50 22.11
N THR A 21 18.27 -17.99 22.99
CA THR A 21 17.75 -19.36 22.89
C THR A 21 16.79 -19.54 21.71
N PHE A 22 16.02 -18.52 21.33
CA PHE A 22 15.16 -18.55 20.14
C PHE A 22 15.95 -18.52 18.81
N PHE A 23 17.11 -17.84 18.78
CA PHE A 23 17.98 -17.79 17.61
C PHE A 23 18.87 -19.03 17.43
N CYS A 24 19.20 -19.75 18.51
CA CYS A 24 19.97 -20.99 18.43
C CYS A 24 19.11 -22.27 18.29
N GLY A 25 17.80 -22.21 18.60
CA GLY A 25 16.90 -23.37 18.54
C GLY A 25 16.25 -23.65 17.17
N SER A 26 16.40 -22.76 16.19
CA SER A 26 15.70 -22.85 14.89
C SER A 26 16.56 -23.38 13.73
N THR A 27 17.78 -23.85 13.99
CA THR A 27 18.67 -24.42 12.96
C THR A 27 18.74 -25.95 12.91
N PHE A 28 17.89 -26.68 13.63
CA PHE A 28 17.83 -28.14 13.53
C PHE A 28 16.44 -28.65 13.14
N VAL A 29 16.16 -28.60 11.84
CA VAL A 29 15.19 -29.51 11.21
C VAL A 29 15.97 -30.51 10.36
N SER A 30 16.13 -31.69 10.97
CA SER A 30 16.22 -33.03 10.38
C SER A 30 17.15 -33.25 9.18
N LYS A 31 18.43 -33.51 9.46
CA LYS A 31 19.27 -34.42 8.69
C LYS A 31 19.27 -35.79 9.39
N TYR A 32 18.18 -36.55 9.27
CA TYR A 32 18.19 -37.99 9.55
C TYR A 32 17.19 -38.67 8.62
N ASP A 33 17.68 -39.03 7.43
CA ASP A 33 17.31 -40.28 6.77
C ASP A 33 18.42 -40.64 5.78
N ALA A 34 19.54 -41.07 6.36
CA ALA A 34 20.57 -41.80 5.64
C ALA A 34 21.08 -42.88 6.59
N ASN A 35 20.68 -44.14 6.34
CA ASN A 35 21.56 -45.30 6.27
C ASN A 35 20.84 -46.60 6.65
N VAL A 36 20.29 -47.30 5.66
CA VAL A 36 20.39 -48.76 5.51
C VAL A 36 20.09 -49.01 4.01
N VAL A 37 20.88 -49.70 3.17
CA VAL A 37 21.41 -51.06 3.24
C VAL A 37 22.51 -51.22 2.16
N LYS A 38 23.65 -51.80 2.58
CA LYS A 38 24.65 -52.61 1.86
C LYS A 38 24.86 -52.40 0.34
N THR A 39 26.04 -51.89 -0.01
CA THR A 39 26.74 -52.27 -1.26
C THR A 39 27.50 -53.57 -1.06
N PHE A 40 27.01 -54.64 -1.67
CA PHE A 40 27.82 -55.77 -2.16
C PHE A 40 27.11 -56.34 -3.38
N CYS A 41 27.63 -56.02 -4.57
CA CYS A 41 27.58 -56.88 -5.75
C CYS A 41 28.88 -56.63 -6.51
N GLU A 42 29.73 -57.66 -6.50
CA GLU A 42 30.83 -57.82 -7.43
C GLU A 42 30.30 -58.00 -8.86
N GLU A 43 31.08 -57.41 -9.77
CA GLU A 43 31.29 -57.73 -11.18
C GLU A 43 30.20 -57.53 -12.26
N GLN A 44 30.68 -56.72 -13.22
CA GLN A 44 30.49 -56.78 -14.67
C GLN A 44 29.07 -56.65 -15.22
N SER A 45 28.72 -55.40 -15.57
CA SER A 45 28.44 -55.07 -16.97
C SER A 45 28.21 -53.57 -17.15
N CYS A 46 28.55 -53.10 -18.35
CA CYS A 46 28.20 -51.80 -18.93
C CYS A 46 29.07 -50.60 -18.53
N GLN A 47 30.25 -50.55 -19.15
CA GLN A 47 30.82 -49.29 -19.62
C GLN A 47 29.79 -48.53 -20.50
N ARG A 48 29.23 -47.46 -19.95
CA ARG A 48 28.98 -46.15 -20.60
C ARG A 48 28.35 -45.24 -19.55
N GLU A 49 29.17 -44.81 -18.60
CA GLU A 49 28.88 -43.56 -17.90
C GLU A 49 28.98 -42.44 -18.94
N HIS A 50 27.81 -42.00 -19.42
CA HIS A 50 27.67 -40.64 -19.88
C HIS A 50 28.13 -39.77 -18.72
N VAL A 51 29.32 -39.17 -18.87
CA VAL A 51 29.80 -38.11 -18.00
C VAL A 51 28.79 -36.97 -18.10
N PHE A 52 27.74 -37.03 -17.28
CA PHE A 52 26.90 -35.90 -16.97
C PHE A 52 27.73 -35.00 -16.04
N GLY A 53 28.70 -34.32 -16.63
CA GLY A 53 29.24 -33.09 -16.09
C GLY A 53 28.14 -32.04 -16.10
N ARG A 54 27.12 -32.18 -15.24
CA ARG A 54 26.24 -31.07 -14.89
C ARG A 54 27.07 -30.14 -14.03
N ILE A 55 27.66 -29.15 -14.69
CA ILE A 55 28.36 -28.05 -14.07
C ILE A 55 27.46 -27.48 -12.97
N LEU A 56 27.84 -27.65 -11.70
CA LEU A 56 27.19 -27.06 -10.52
C LEU A 56 26.95 -25.55 -10.69
N ALA A 57 27.76 -24.87 -11.52
CA ALA A 57 27.59 -23.46 -11.85
C ALA A 57 26.32 -23.14 -12.67
N GLN A 58 25.80 -24.05 -13.49
CA GLN A 58 24.62 -23.79 -14.35
C GLN A 58 23.30 -23.96 -13.57
N ALA A 59 23.24 -24.89 -12.62
CA ALA A 59 22.13 -25.03 -11.67
C ALA A 59 22.16 -23.93 -10.59
N GLY A 60 23.35 -23.49 -10.16
CA GLY A 60 23.52 -22.39 -9.20
C GLY A 60 22.98 -21.06 -9.72
N VAL A 61 23.31 -20.68 -10.96
CA VAL A 61 22.85 -19.41 -11.54
C VAL A 61 21.33 -19.41 -11.76
N GLN A 62 20.74 -20.51 -12.24
CA GLN A 62 19.29 -20.60 -12.44
C GLN A 62 18.51 -20.60 -11.10
N GLY A 63 19.01 -21.30 -10.08
CA GLY A 63 18.44 -21.28 -8.73
C GLY A 63 18.51 -19.90 -8.07
N VAL A 64 19.64 -19.20 -8.22
CA VAL A 64 19.83 -17.82 -7.74
C VAL A 64 18.92 -16.84 -8.47
N LEU A 65 18.73 -16.98 -9.80
CA LEU A 65 17.79 -16.15 -10.56
C LEU A 65 16.34 -16.38 -10.15
N SER A 66 15.94 -17.64 -9.89
CA SER A 66 14.60 -17.97 -9.38
C SER A 66 14.35 -17.37 -8.00
N ALA A 67 15.27 -17.57 -7.06
CA ALA A 67 15.20 -16.99 -5.72
C ALA A 67 15.19 -15.44 -5.74
N ARG A 68 15.99 -14.83 -6.63
CA ARG A 68 15.96 -13.38 -6.87
C ARG A 68 14.58 -12.94 -7.35
N ASN A 69 14.00 -13.64 -8.32
CA ASN A 69 12.67 -13.30 -8.85
C ASN A 69 11.59 -13.46 -7.79
N GLU A 70 11.64 -14.49 -6.96
CA GLU A 70 10.74 -14.69 -5.83
C GLU A 70 10.87 -13.56 -4.81
N LEU A 71 12.08 -13.22 -4.38
CA LEU A 71 12.33 -12.12 -3.45
C LEU A 71 11.83 -10.78 -4.02
N MET A 72 12.07 -10.53 -5.31
CA MET A 72 11.57 -9.35 -6.01
C MET A 72 10.03 -9.35 -6.12
N ASN A 73 9.41 -10.51 -6.24
CA ASN A 73 7.95 -10.64 -6.25
C ASN A 73 7.36 -10.42 -4.85
N PHE A 74 7.98 -10.94 -3.79
CA PHE A 74 7.58 -10.68 -2.40
C PHE A 74 7.72 -9.19 -2.05
N ARG A 75 8.85 -8.58 -2.41
CA ARG A 75 9.06 -7.14 -2.22
C ARG A 75 8.00 -6.33 -2.98
N ARG A 76 7.69 -6.70 -4.24
CA ARG A 76 6.61 -6.05 -5.00
C ARG A 76 5.25 -6.18 -4.33
N ARG A 77 4.87 -7.38 -3.87
CA ARG A 77 3.61 -7.59 -3.14
C ARG A 77 3.54 -6.74 -1.88
N SER A 78 4.64 -6.65 -1.14
CA SER A 78 4.75 -5.80 0.05
C SER A 78 4.59 -4.31 -0.27
N ILE A 79 5.27 -3.80 -1.31
CA ILE A 79 5.15 -2.40 -1.76
C ILE A 79 3.70 -2.11 -2.19
N TYR A 80 3.11 -2.94 -3.05
CA TYR A 80 1.74 -2.72 -3.52
C TYR A 80 0.73 -2.80 -2.39
N SER A 81 0.91 -3.73 -1.44
CA SER A 81 0.07 -3.81 -0.25
C SER A 81 0.20 -2.56 0.63
N ASN A 82 1.41 -2.00 0.75
CA ASN A 82 1.61 -0.75 1.50
C ASN A 82 0.91 0.43 0.81
N MET A 83 1.06 0.55 -0.51
CA MET A 83 0.42 1.61 -1.30
C MET A 83 -1.10 1.52 -1.27
N ASP A 84 -1.66 0.31 -1.40
CA ASP A 84 -3.11 0.10 -1.29
C ASP A 84 -3.61 0.49 0.10
N ARG A 85 -2.92 0.05 1.17
CA ARG A 85 -3.25 0.40 2.55
C ARG A 85 -3.25 1.91 2.77
N LEU A 86 -2.23 2.61 2.27
CA LEU A 86 -2.11 4.06 2.41
C LEU A 86 -3.26 4.78 1.69
N MET A 87 -3.58 4.41 0.45
CA MET A 87 -4.70 5.03 -0.27
C MET A 87 -6.05 4.73 0.36
N ASP A 88 -6.25 3.49 0.82
CA ASP A 88 -7.48 3.12 1.53
C ASP A 88 -7.63 3.84 2.86
N CYS A 89 -6.53 4.10 3.56
CA CYS A 89 -6.53 4.95 4.75
C CYS A 89 -7.07 6.35 4.44
N LEU A 90 -6.58 6.98 3.36
CA LEU A 90 -7.05 8.32 2.97
C LEU A 90 -8.50 8.30 2.48
N PHE A 91 -8.88 7.26 1.74
CA PHE A 91 -10.25 7.10 1.27
C PHE A 91 -11.23 6.86 2.42
N ARG A 92 -10.88 6.04 3.42
CA ARG A 92 -11.66 5.87 4.65
C ARG A 92 -11.79 7.18 5.43
N GLY A 93 -10.70 7.94 5.55
CA GLY A 93 -10.74 9.27 6.14
C GLY A 93 -11.74 10.18 5.42
N PHE A 94 -11.81 10.12 4.08
CA PHE A 94 -12.86 10.82 3.33
C PHE A 94 -14.28 10.33 3.66
N LEU A 95 -14.52 9.03 3.74
CA LEU A 95 -15.83 8.49 4.09
C LEU A 95 -16.31 9.00 5.45
N ASP A 96 -15.42 9.01 6.44
CA ASP A 96 -15.71 9.52 7.78
C ASP A 96 -15.99 11.03 7.75
N THR A 97 -15.25 11.79 6.94
CA THR A 97 -15.52 13.22 6.75
C THR A 97 -16.84 13.47 6.03
N LEU A 98 -17.25 12.58 5.13
CA LEU A 98 -18.52 12.67 4.44
C LEU A 98 -19.68 12.39 5.40
N MET A 99 -19.55 11.38 6.26
CA MET A 99 -20.51 11.14 7.35
C MET A 99 -20.63 12.37 8.24
N TRP A 100 -19.50 12.94 8.67
CA TRP A 100 -19.48 14.19 9.45
C TRP A 100 -20.16 15.35 8.72
N TYR A 101 -19.94 15.46 7.41
CA TYR A 101 -20.51 16.52 6.58
C TYR A 101 -22.03 16.40 6.46
N THR A 102 -22.55 15.17 6.32
CA THR A 102 -23.97 14.90 6.11
C THR A 102 -24.80 14.77 7.38
N GLU A 103 -24.21 14.33 8.49
CA GLU A 103 -24.94 14.06 9.74
C GLU A 103 -24.92 15.24 10.72
N GLU A 104 -26.08 15.55 11.28
CA GLU A 104 -26.21 16.56 12.35
C GLU A 104 -25.56 16.11 13.66
N PHE A 105 -25.56 14.81 13.97
CA PHE A 105 -24.93 14.26 15.18
C PHE A 105 -23.43 14.63 15.29
N TYR A 106 -22.76 14.69 14.15
CA TYR A 106 -21.35 15.07 14.05
C TYR A 106 -21.11 16.58 14.08
N LYS A 107 -22.16 17.39 13.91
CA LYS A 107 -22.16 18.86 14.06
C LYS A 107 -22.56 19.19 15.49
N SER A 108 -21.59 19.20 16.40
CA SER A 108 -21.83 19.56 17.81
C SER A 108 -22.67 20.83 17.94
N ASP A 109 -23.72 20.80 18.77
CA ASP A 109 -24.59 21.94 19.11
C ASP A 109 -23.77 23.21 19.37
N GLY A 110 -23.83 24.16 18.43
CA GLY A 110 -23.32 25.52 18.63
C GLY A 110 -21.92 25.85 18.08
N SER A 111 -21.17 24.92 17.46
CA SER A 111 -19.90 25.27 16.80
C SER A 111 -20.09 25.70 15.34
N VAL A 112 -20.91 26.73 15.12
CA VAL A 112 -20.88 27.51 13.89
C VAL A 112 -19.54 28.26 13.86
N GLY A 113 -18.48 27.62 13.34
CA GLY A 113 -17.19 28.29 13.15
C GLY A 113 -15.91 27.44 13.24
N ALA A 114 -15.98 26.13 13.49
CA ALA A 114 -14.78 25.30 13.31
C ALA A 114 -14.46 25.24 11.81
N ASN A 115 -13.32 25.80 11.39
CA ASN A 115 -12.86 25.79 9.99
C ASN A 115 -12.98 24.36 9.43
N ASN A 116 -13.82 24.14 8.42
CA ASN A 116 -14.10 22.83 7.83
C ASN A 116 -12.81 22.03 7.55
N ASN A 117 -11.73 22.73 7.16
CA ASN A 117 -10.43 22.13 6.90
C ASN A 117 -9.79 21.52 8.15
N ALA A 118 -9.91 22.17 9.32
CA ALA A 118 -9.34 21.67 10.57
C ALA A 118 -10.04 20.40 11.03
N MET A 119 -11.36 20.31 10.84
CA MET A 119 -12.11 19.09 11.17
C MET A 119 -11.80 17.96 10.19
N ILE A 120 -11.73 18.26 8.89
CA ILE A 120 -11.28 17.31 7.86
C ILE A 120 -9.87 16.79 8.20
N GLU A 121 -8.93 17.68 8.53
CA GLU A 121 -7.57 17.31 8.90
C GLU A 121 -7.54 16.41 10.14
N LYS A 122 -8.33 16.76 11.16
CA LYS A 122 -8.45 15.96 12.38
C LYS A 122 -8.91 14.54 12.07
N ILE A 123 -9.98 14.38 11.29
CA ILE A 123 -10.52 13.06 10.92
C ILE A 123 -9.49 12.25 10.13
N ILE A 124 -8.87 12.85 9.10
CA ILE A 124 -7.83 12.19 8.29
C ILE A 124 -6.66 11.73 9.17
N ARG A 125 -6.18 12.58 10.07
CA ARG A 125 -5.07 12.23 10.97
C ARG A 125 -5.45 11.14 11.96
N THR A 126 -6.68 11.14 12.47
CA THR A 126 -7.18 10.05 13.33
C THR A 126 -7.19 8.72 12.58
N GLN A 127 -7.65 8.70 11.32
CA GLN A 127 -7.64 7.50 10.50
C GLN A 127 -6.21 7.01 10.23
N MET A 128 -5.30 7.92 9.88
CA MET A 128 -3.89 7.59 9.67
C MET A 128 -3.24 7.01 10.93
N TYR A 129 -3.52 7.59 12.10
CA TYR A 129 -3.01 7.09 13.37
C TYR A 129 -3.53 5.68 13.67
N ALA A 130 -4.84 5.44 13.48
CA ALA A 130 -5.46 4.14 13.70
C ALA A 130 -4.89 3.06 12.79
N GLU A 131 -4.56 3.41 11.55
CA GLU A 131 -3.98 2.48 10.58
C GLU A 131 -2.45 2.39 10.64
N GLY A 132 -1.76 3.20 11.44
CA GLY A 132 -0.30 3.26 11.45
C GLY A 132 0.28 3.70 10.10
N VAL A 133 -0.36 4.70 9.48
CA VAL A 133 0.11 5.38 8.25
C VAL A 133 0.72 6.72 8.65
N THR A 134 1.87 7.05 8.08
CA THR A 134 2.55 8.33 8.32
C THR A 134 2.82 9.00 6.97
N LEU A 135 2.39 10.26 6.84
CA LEU A 135 2.60 11.10 5.66
C LEU A 135 3.17 12.44 6.12
N SER A 136 3.82 13.16 5.21
CA SER A 136 4.29 14.51 5.49
C SER A 136 3.11 15.47 5.71
N ASN A 137 3.33 16.53 6.50
CA ASN A 137 2.29 17.55 6.71
C ASN A 137 1.80 18.16 5.38
N ARG A 138 2.70 18.34 4.40
CA ARG A 138 2.36 18.81 3.05
C ARG A 138 1.35 17.90 2.37
N THR A 139 1.59 16.58 2.39
CA THR A 139 0.68 15.60 1.79
C THR A 139 -0.66 15.56 2.51
N VAL A 140 -0.65 15.62 3.85
CA VAL A 140 -1.89 15.68 4.65
C VAL A 140 -2.70 16.93 4.31
N THR A 141 -2.08 18.12 4.28
CA THR A 141 -2.76 19.37 3.91
C THR A 141 -3.35 19.31 2.50
N ASN A 142 -2.63 18.74 1.53
CA ASN A 142 -3.15 18.57 0.18
C ASN A 142 -4.34 17.60 0.15
N GLU A 143 -4.33 16.54 0.95
CA GLU A 143 -5.45 15.60 1.03
C GLU A 143 -6.69 16.23 1.72
N VAL A 144 -6.48 17.13 2.67
CA VAL A 144 -7.56 17.95 3.26
C VAL A 144 -8.23 18.80 2.19
N ILE A 145 -7.44 19.46 1.33
CA ILE A 145 -7.96 20.26 0.22
C ILE A 145 -8.77 19.40 -0.75
N ARG A 146 -8.23 18.25 -1.19
CA ARG A 146 -8.96 17.31 -2.07
C ARG A 146 -10.25 16.78 -1.44
N THR A 147 -10.26 16.62 -0.13
CA THR A 147 -11.46 16.19 0.60
C THR A 147 -12.51 17.28 0.64
N LYS A 148 -12.10 18.53 0.89
CA LYS A 148 -13.00 19.68 0.78
C LYS A 148 -13.56 19.84 -0.64
N GLU A 149 -12.73 19.74 -1.67
CA GLU A 149 -13.18 19.81 -3.07
C GLU A 149 -14.29 18.78 -3.36
N ARG A 150 -14.15 17.55 -2.85
CA ARG A 150 -15.18 16.50 -2.99
C ARG A 150 -16.47 16.85 -2.26
N HIS A 151 -16.39 17.47 -1.08
CA HIS A 151 -17.57 17.95 -0.36
C HIS A 151 -18.25 19.09 -1.12
N ASP A 152 -17.48 20.05 -1.63
CA ASP A 152 -17.99 21.18 -2.40
C ASP A 152 -18.65 20.70 -3.71
N GLU A 153 -18.10 19.68 -4.37
CA GLU A 153 -18.67 19.03 -5.55
C GLU A 153 -20.01 18.32 -5.25
N ILE A 154 -20.15 17.69 -4.07
CA ILE A 154 -21.42 17.12 -3.61
C ILE A 154 -22.42 18.25 -3.32
N ALA A 155 -22.00 19.27 -2.57
CA ALA A 155 -22.85 20.41 -2.19
C ALA A 155 -23.42 21.12 -3.42
N ALA A 156 -22.59 21.35 -4.44
CA ALA A 156 -22.97 22.00 -5.69
C ALA A 156 -24.03 21.21 -6.48
N GLN A 157 -24.09 19.89 -6.30
CA GLN A 157 -25.08 19.02 -6.96
C GLN A 157 -26.30 18.73 -6.07
N GLY A 158 -26.27 19.16 -4.81
CA GLY A 158 -27.28 18.90 -3.79
C GLY A 158 -26.92 17.72 -2.88
N THR A 159 -27.41 17.74 -1.65
CA THR A 159 -27.11 16.74 -0.60
C THR A 159 -28.15 15.61 -0.50
N THR A 160 -28.86 15.31 -1.59
CA THR A 160 -29.82 14.20 -1.61
C THR A 160 -29.10 12.84 -1.60
N SER A 161 -29.76 11.82 -1.07
CA SER A 161 -29.19 10.46 -0.99
C SER A 161 -28.73 9.93 -2.36
N GLU A 162 -29.48 10.19 -3.44
CA GLU A 162 -29.12 9.76 -4.78
C GLU A 162 -27.89 10.50 -5.33
N VAL A 163 -27.77 11.81 -5.06
CA VAL A 163 -26.58 12.58 -5.46
C VAL A 163 -25.35 12.08 -4.71
N VAL A 164 -25.46 11.87 -3.39
CA VAL A 164 -24.37 11.31 -2.59
C VAL A 164 -23.96 9.94 -3.11
N LYS A 165 -24.92 9.04 -3.38
CA LYS A 165 -24.65 7.70 -3.95
C LYS A 165 -23.95 7.78 -5.31
N ARG A 166 -24.41 8.66 -6.20
CA ARG A 166 -23.79 8.91 -7.51
C ARG A 166 -22.36 9.41 -7.36
N MET A 167 -22.13 10.41 -6.53
CA MET A 167 -20.80 11.00 -6.32
C MET A 167 -19.85 10.02 -5.63
N MET A 168 -20.35 9.20 -4.71
CA MET A 168 -19.58 8.13 -4.10
C MET A 168 -19.03 7.13 -5.10
N LYS A 169 -19.80 6.78 -6.13
CA LYS A 169 -19.30 5.92 -7.22
C LYS A 169 -18.16 6.57 -7.99
N MET A 170 -18.21 7.89 -8.21
CA MET A 170 -17.11 8.62 -8.84
C MET A 170 -15.84 8.64 -7.97
N TYR A 171 -15.97 8.84 -6.66
CA TYR A 171 -14.81 8.89 -5.77
C TYR A 171 -14.23 7.50 -5.44
N GLU A 172 -15.06 6.46 -5.48
CA GLU A 172 -14.59 5.07 -5.46
C GLU A 172 -13.74 4.76 -6.70
N LEU A 173 -14.20 5.21 -7.88
CA LEU A 173 -13.42 5.14 -9.12
C LEU A 173 -12.11 5.92 -9.01
N GLU A 174 -12.14 7.14 -8.45
CA GLU A 174 -10.94 7.96 -8.19
C GLU A 174 -9.90 7.21 -7.34
N ASN A 175 -10.33 6.61 -6.21
CA ASN A 175 -9.44 5.84 -5.34
C ASN A 175 -8.83 4.64 -6.07
N ASN A 176 -9.66 3.87 -6.78
CA ASN A 176 -9.21 2.69 -7.52
C ASN A 176 -8.20 3.05 -8.62
N LEU A 177 -8.45 4.12 -9.39
CA LEU A 177 -7.52 4.59 -10.40
C LEU A 177 -6.25 5.18 -9.79
N SER A 178 -6.32 5.81 -8.62
CA SER A 178 -5.14 6.27 -7.88
C SER A 178 -4.24 5.08 -7.53
N LYS A 179 -4.80 3.98 -7.00
CA LYS A 179 -4.05 2.75 -6.69
C LYS A 179 -3.43 2.13 -7.93
N GLU A 180 -4.19 1.98 -9.01
CA GLU A 180 -3.68 1.46 -10.28
C GLU A 180 -2.51 2.31 -10.81
N THR A 181 -2.63 3.63 -10.73
CA THR A 181 -1.60 4.57 -11.17
C THR A 181 -0.36 4.48 -10.29
N MET A 182 -0.52 4.43 -8.97
CA MET A 182 0.59 4.26 -8.03
C MET A 182 1.34 2.94 -8.22
N LYS A 183 0.61 1.83 -8.47
CA LYS A 183 1.22 0.53 -8.80
C LYS A 183 2.07 0.60 -10.07
N LYS A 184 1.64 1.38 -11.08
CA LYS A 184 2.44 1.64 -12.28
C LYS A 184 3.69 2.47 -11.98
N VAL A 185 3.56 3.54 -11.18
CA VAL A 185 4.69 4.42 -10.81
C VAL A 185 5.75 3.66 -10.01
N THR A 186 5.32 2.81 -9.08
CA THR A 186 6.17 1.98 -8.19
C THR A 186 6.68 0.70 -8.83
N ALA A 187 6.30 0.40 -10.07
CA ALA A 187 6.74 -0.82 -10.75
C ALA A 187 8.26 -0.78 -11.01
N PRO A 188 9.04 -1.77 -10.53
CA PRO A 188 10.50 -1.75 -10.63
C PRO A 188 11.01 -1.88 -12.07
N ASN A 189 10.22 -2.52 -12.94
CA ASN A 189 10.53 -2.71 -14.36
C ASN A 189 9.54 -1.95 -15.24
N ARG A 190 9.19 -0.71 -14.87
CA ARG A 190 8.27 0.10 -15.70
C ARG A 190 8.89 0.36 -17.08
N THR A 191 8.09 0.18 -18.12
CA THR A 191 8.45 0.54 -19.50
C THR A 191 7.99 1.95 -19.85
N GLU A 192 6.89 2.40 -19.26
CA GLU A 192 6.34 3.75 -19.39
C GLU A 192 7.12 4.73 -18.48
N SER A 193 7.38 5.95 -18.96
CA SER A 193 7.96 7.01 -18.12
C SER A 193 6.94 7.49 -17.09
N ILE A 194 7.39 8.05 -15.96
CA ILE A 194 6.46 8.57 -14.94
C ILE A 194 5.59 9.71 -15.50
N HIS A 195 6.16 10.58 -16.34
CA HIS A 195 5.40 11.63 -17.03
C HIS A 195 4.29 11.06 -17.91
N ASP A 196 4.53 9.92 -18.55
CA ASP A 196 3.54 9.25 -19.39
C ASP A 196 2.45 8.55 -18.54
N ILE A 197 2.84 7.93 -17.41
CA ILE A 197 1.92 7.31 -16.46
C ILE A 197 0.98 8.35 -15.83
N LEU A 198 1.52 9.53 -15.49
CA LEU A 198 0.81 10.66 -14.88
C LEU A 198 0.25 11.65 -15.92
N ASN A 199 0.16 11.25 -17.19
CA ASN A 199 -0.40 12.09 -18.23
C ASN A 199 -1.91 12.32 -18.01
N THR A 200 -2.30 13.59 -17.91
CA THR A 200 -3.68 14.02 -17.68
C THR A 200 -4.67 13.44 -18.67
N GLU A 201 -4.39 13.51 -19.98
CA GLU A 201 -5.30 13.02 -21.01
C GLU A 201 -5.45 11.50 -20.98
N LYS A 202 -4.36 10.76 -20.69
CA LYS A 202 -4.44 9.30 -20.50
C LYS A 202 -5.29 8.92 -19.29
N ILE A 203 -5.19 9.68 -18.20
CA ILE A 203 -6.01 9.43 -17.00
C ILE A 203 -7.47 9.77 -17.27
N LYS A 204 -7.77 10.91 -17.90
CA LYS A 204 -9.13 11.29 -18.31
C LYS A 204 -9.77 10.24 -19.22
N LEU A 205 -9.04 9.76 -20.23
CA LEU A 205 -9.51 8.69 -21.12
C LEU A 205 -9.84 7.41 -20.35
N LYS A 206 -9.01 7.02 -19.36
CA LYS A 206 -9.29 5.87 -18.49
C LYS A 206 -10.53 6.07 -17.63
N ILE A 207 -10.71 7.26 -17.05
CA ILE A 207 -11.92 7.62 -16.29
C ILE A 207 -13.14 7.45 -17.20
N LYS A 208 -13.16 8.12 -18.35
CA LYS A 208 -14.25 8.05 -19.33
C LYS A 208 -14.57 6.61 -19.73
N LYS A 209 -13.55 5.80 -20.03
CA LYS A 209 -13.72 4.37 -20.38
C LYS A 209 -14.38 3.56 -19.26
N LYS A 210 -14.01 3.78 -18.00
CA LYS A 210 -14.62 3.07 -16.86
C LYS A 210 -16.05 3.56 -16.58
N LEU A 211 -16.32 4.85 -16.77
CA LEU A 211 -17.64 5.45 -16.61
C LEU A 211 -18.70 4.91 -17.58
N VAL A 212 -18.32 4.36 -18.74
CA VAL A 212 -19.26 3.70 -19.68
C VAL A 212 -20.04 2.56 -19.01
N THR A 213 -19.46 1.93 -17.98
CA THR A 213 -20.11 0.83 -17.24
C THR A 213 -21.02 1.30 -16.11
N PHE A 214 -21.06 2.61 -15.82
CA PHE A 214 -21.82 3.15 -14.71
C PHE A 214 -23.22 3.59 -15.19
N PRO A 215 -24.26 3.50 -14.35
CA PRO A 215 -25.60 3.96 -14.70
C PRO A 215 -25.75 5.49 -14.64
N TYR A 216 -24.65 6.22 -14.45
CA TYR A 216 -24.63 7.65 -14.17
C TYR A 216 -23.78 8.41 -15.17
N THR A 217 -24.23 9.59 -15.56
CA THR A 217 -23.47 10.55 -16.36
C THR A 217 -22.81 11.59 -15.46
N TYR A 218 -21.54 11.90 -15.73
CA TYR A 218 -20.78 12.93 -15.03
C TYR A 218 -20.36 14.01 -16.03
N ASN A 219 -20.34 15.27 -15.59
CA ASN A 219 -19.86 16.37 -16.42
C ASN A 219 -18.33 16.29 -16.60
N ASP A 220 -17.83 16.89 -17.68
CA ASP A 220 -16.39 16.92 -17.94
C ASP A 220 -15.61 17.66 -16.85
N ALA A 221 -16.22 18.65 -16.17
CA ALA A 221 -15.59 19.37 -15.07
C ALA A 221 -15.25 18.47 -13.86
N ILE A 222 -16.15 17.55 -13.47
CA ILE A 222 -15.87 16.57 -12.41
C ILE A 222 -14.81 15.58 -12.88
N ILE A 223 -14.82 15.17 -14.16
CA ILE A 223 -13.79 14.27 -14.72
C ILE A 223 -12.42 14.95 -14.68
N ASP A 224 -12.34 16.22 -15.04
CA ASP A 224 -11.11 17.03 -15.01
C ASP A 224 -10.58 17.18 -13.59
N SER A 225 -11.47 17.49 -12.65
CA SER A 225 -11.16 17.59 -11.22
C SER A 225 -10.63 16.27 -10.66
N VAL A 226 -11.32 15.15 -10.91
CA VAL A 226 -10.90 13.80 -10.51
C VAL A 226 -9.55 13.43 -11.11
N SER A 227 -9.33 13.71 -12.40
CA SER A 227 -8.03 13.43 -13.04
C SER A 227 -6.88 14.17 -12.37
N SER A 228 -7.09 15.45 -12.03
CA SER A 228 -6.11 16.30 -11.35
C SER A 228 -5.83 15.80 -9.93
N ARG A 229 -6.87 15.37 -9.20
CA ARG A 229 -6.73 14.79 -7.85
C ARG A 229 -5.95 13.48 -7.86
N ILE A 230 -6.19 12.59 -8.82
CA ILE A 230 -5.44 11.33 -8.98
C ILE A 230 -3.95 11.64 -9.16
N ILE A 231 -3.61 12.53 -10.10
CA ILE A 231 -2.22 12.89 -10.39
C ILE A 231 -1.58 13.54 -9.16
N GLY A 232 -2.26 14.50 -8.53
CA GLY A 232 -1.77 15.18 -7.34
C GLY A 232 -1.50 14.23 -6.19
N ARG A 233 -2.46 13.33 -5.89
CA ARG A 233 -2.33 12.35 -4.80
C ARG A 233 -1.17 11.39 -5.06
N VAL A 234 -1.07 10.83 -6.28
CA VAL A 234 0.04 9.93 -6.63
C VAL A 234 1.38 10.65 -6.54
N THR A 235 1.46 11.89 -7.01
CA THR A 235 2.70 12.70 -6.97
C THR A 235 3.12 12.98 -5.53
N ASP A 236 2.19 13.35 -4.66
CA ASP A 236 2.50 13.67 -3.26
C ASP A 236 2.99 12.45 -2.47
N ILE A 237 2.30 11.33 -2.60
CA ILE A 237 2.70 10.09 -1.94
C ILE A 237 4.03 9.58 -2.51
N SER A 238 4.24 9.70 -3.83
CA SER A 238 5.51 9.29 -4.45
C SER A 238 6.70 10.06 -3.89
N LYS A 239 6.52 11.35 -3.56
CA LYS A 239 7.55 12.17 -2.91
C LYS A 239 7.80 11.75 -1.46
N ASP A 240 6.74 11.51 -0.69
CA ASP A 240 6.87 11.09 0.72
C ASP A 240 7.56 9.72 0.85
N GLU A 241 7.30 8.81 -0.09
CA GLU A 241 7.86 7.46 -0.14
C GLU A 241 9.20 7.38 -0.91
N ASN A 242 9.76 8.52 -1.34
CA ASN A 242 11.00 8.63 -2.12
C ASN A 242 11.03 7.75 -3.39
N ILE A 243 9.90 7.66 -4.09
CA ILE A 243 9.75 6.97 -5.38
C ILE A 243 10.10 7.91 -6.54
N MET A 244 9.85 9.20 -6.37
CA MET A 244 10.11 10.31 -7.29
C MET A 244 10.87 11.42 -6.59
#